data_AF-A0A967JPK0-F1
#
_entry.id   AF-A0A967JPK0-F1
#
_cell.length_a   1.000
_cell.length_b   1.000
_cell.length_c   1.000
_cell.angle_alpha   90.00
_cell.angle_beta   90.00
_cell.angle_gamma   90.00
#
_symmetry.space_group_name_H-M   'P 1'
#
loop_
_entity.id
_entity.type
_entity.pdbx_description
1 polymer ?
#
loop_
_entity_poly.entity_id
_entity_poly.type
_entity_poly.pdbx_seq_one_letter_code
_entity_poly.pdbx_strand_id
1 'polypeptide(L)' 'MKRLTAAISLLVLLLTGLSATAGPIPKAPSISGESYVLMDARTGKILAQENPDRRMAPASLTKMMAAYVVYHAM' A
#
# COMPACT_ATOMS: atom_id res chain seq x y z
N MET A 1 40.27 26.28 -18.54
CA MET A 1 40.15 25.14 -17.60
C MET A 1 39.04 25.28 -16.55
N LYS A 2 38.67 26.51 -16.09
CA LYS A 2 37.62 26.75 -15.07
C LYS A 2 36.21 26.26 -15.43
N ARG A 3 35.86 26.24 -16.72
CA ARG A 3 34.55 25.73 -17.22
C ARG A 3 34.46 24.20 -17.17
N LEU A 4 35.59 23.52 -17.35
CA LEU A 4 35.67 22.06 -17.32
C LEU A 4 35.56 21.54 -15.88
N THR A 5 36.22 22.22 -14.93
CA THR A 5 36.09 21.89 -13.49
C THR A 5 34.68 22.12 -12.96
N ALA A 6 33.98 23.17 -13.42
CA ALA A 6 32.59 23.43 -13.07
C ALA A 6 31.63 22.37 -13.65
N ALA A 7 31.88 21.92 -14.89
CA ALA A 7 31.07 20.86 -15.51
C ALA A 7 31.25 19.52 -14.78
N ILE A 8 32.47 19.19 -14.36
CA ILE A 8 32.76 17.97 -13.59
C ILE A 8 32.11 18.04 -12.20
N SER A 9 32.18 19.17 -11.50
CA SER A 9 31.55 19.28 -10.17
C SER A 9 30.02 19.22 -10.25
N LEU A 10 29.42 19.79 -11.30
CA LEU A 10 27.97 19.73 -11.53
C LEU A 10 27.53 18.30 -11.87
N LEU A 11 28.32 17.56 -12.65
CA LEU A 11 28.05 16.16 -12.98
C LEU A 11 28.13 15.27 -11.73
N VAL A 12 29.13 15.46 -10.88
CA VAL A 12 29.28 14.73 -9.60
C VAL A 12 28.11 15.03 -8.65
N LEU A 13 27.63 16.28 -8.62
CA LEU A 13 26.47 16.67 -7.82
C LEU A 13 25.17 16.01 -8.33
N LEU A 14 24.99 15.92 -9.65
CA LEU A 14 23.85 15.23 -10.25
C LEU A 14 23.84 13.72 -9.99
N LEU A 15 25.02 13.07 -10.01
CA LEU A 15 25.13 11.63 -9.77
C LEU A 15 24.87 11.24 -8.30
N THR A 16 25.15 12.14 -7.35
CA THR A 16 24.97 11.85 -5.91
C THR A 16 23.58 12.19 -5.38
N GLY A 17 22.82 13.05 -6.06
CA GLY A 17 21.47 13.48 -5.64
C GLY A 17 20.33 12.47 -5.84
N LEU A 18 20.58 11.32 -6.49
CA LEU A 18 19.50 10.41 -6.91
C LEU A 18 19.13 9.29 -5.91
N SER A 19 19.71 9.28 -4.71
CA SER A 19 19.44 8.22 -3.72
C SER A 19 18.27 8.59 -2.81
N ALA A 20 17.04 8.51 -3.34
CA ALA A 20 15.83 8.46 -2.51
C ALA A 20 15.58 7.01 -2.07
N THR A 21 16.17 6.60 -0.95
CA THR A 21 15.91 5.26 -0.40
C THR A 21 14.60 5.29 0.38
N ALA A 22 13.55 4.69 -0.17
CA ALA A 22 12.35 4.38 0.61
C ALA A 22 12.75 3.49 1.79
N GLY A 23 12.29 3.83 3.00
CA GLY A 23 12.55 3.02 4.19
C GLY A 23 12.01 1.58 4.04
N PRO A 24 12.52 0.63 4.84
CA PRO A 24 12.06 -0.76 4.77
C PRO A 24 10.56 -0.85 5.04
N ILE A 25 9.85 -1.62 4.23
CA ILE A 25 8.42 -1.88 4.45
C ILE A 25 8.30 -2.72 5.73
N PRO A 26 7.53 -2.27 6.74
CA PRO A 26 7.37 -3.04 7.95
C PRO A 26 6.62 -4.34 7.68
N LYS A 27 6.93 -5.38 8.46
CA LYS A 27 6.12 -6.59 8.46
C LYS A 27 4.71 -6.26 8.98
N ALA A 28 3.69 -6.91 8.42
CA ALA A 28 2.34 -6.81 8.95
C ALA A 28 2.30 -7.17 10.45
N PRO A 29 1.53 -6.43 11.27
CA PRO A 29 1.36 -6.74 12.69
C PRO A 29 0.62 -8.07 12.86
N SER A 30 0.85 -8.72 13.99
CA SER A 30 0.00 -9.85 14.40
C SER A 30 -1.35 -9.32 14.86
N ILE A 31 -2.43 -9.81 14.27
CA ILE A 31 -3.79 -9.43 14.61
C ILE A 31 -4.46 -10.60 15.33
N SER A 32 -5.18 -10.32 16.42
CA SER A 32 -6.02 -11.32 17.06
C SER A 32 -7.25 -11.56 16.19
N GLY A 33 -7.23 -12.63 15.40
CA GLY A 33 -8.31 -13.02 14.51
C GLY A 33 -7.90 -14.19 13.62
N GLU A 34 -8.88 -14.96 13.14
CA GLU A 34 -8.63 -16.11 12.29
C GLU A 34 -8.26 -15.75 10.83
N SER A 35 -8.66 -14.55 10.40
CA SER A 35 -8.42 -13.99 9.08
C SER A 35 -8.62 -12.47 9.09
N TYR A 36 -7.87 -11.74 8.26
CA TYR A 36 -8.06 -10.31 8.04
C TYR A 36 -7.56 -9.87 6.66
N VAL A 37 -8.04 -8.70 6.20
CA VAL A 37 -7.52 -7.96 5.04
C VAL A 37 -7.44 -6.48 5.40
N LEU A 38 -6.30 -5.85 5.12
CA LEU A 38 -6.11 -4.40 5.11
C LEU A 38 -5.93 -3.95 3.66
N MET A 39 -6.82 -3.06 3.19
CA MET A 39 -6.84 -2.60 1.80
C MET A 39 -6.84 -1.07 1.74
N ASP A 40 -6.07 -0.51 0.81
CA ASP A 40 -6.17 0.90 0.43
C ASP A 40 -7.52 1.15 -0.27
N ALA A 41 -8.34 2.03 0.29
CA ALA A 41 -9.70 2.26 -0.20
C ALA A 41 -9.77 2.95 -1.58
N ARG A 42 -8.71 3.68 -1.98
CA ARG A 42 -8.68 4.41 -3.27
C ARG A 42 -8.21 3.52 -4.40
N THR A 43 -7.20 2.67 -4.14
CA THR A 43 -6.56 1.86 -5.19
C THR A 43 -6.99 0.40 -5.16
N GLY A 44 -7.66 -0.06 -4.10
CA GLY A 44 -7.98 -1.48 -3.88
C GLY A 44 -6.75 -2.34 -3.58
N LYS A 45 -5.61 -1.73 -3.27
CA LYS A 45 -4.36 -2.47 -3.04
C LYS A 45 -4.39 -3.11 -1.65
N ILE A 46 -4.19 -4.42 -1.58
CA ILE A 46 -4.02 -5.11 -0.31
C ILE A 46 -2.65 -4.76 0.28
N LEU A 47 -2.64 -4.27 1.52
CA LEU A 47 -1.44 -3.86 2.24
C LEU A 47 -0.97 -4.94 3.22
N ALA A 48 -1.90 -5.70 3.80
CA ALA A 48 -1.65 -6.84 4.67
C ALA A 48 -2.86 -7.78 4.67
N GLN A 49 -2.65 -9.08 4.83
CA GLN A 49 -3.73 -10.06 4.91
C GLN A 49 -3.28 -11.35 5.61
N GLU A 50 -4.23 -12.06 6.20
CA GLU A 50 -4.04 -13.40 6.73
C GLU A 50 -5.28 -14.25 6.40
N ASN A 51 -5.08 -15.41 5.76
CA ASN A 51 -6.14 -16.33 5.34
C ASN A 51 -7.35 -15.64 4.62
N PRO A 52 -7.15 -14.72 3.66
CA PRO A 52 -8.19 -13.83 3.14
C PRO A 52 -9.37 -14.56 2.48
N ASP A 53 -9.12 -15.72 1.87
CA ASP A 53 -10.14 -16.50 1.14
C ASP A 53 -10.77 -17.61 2.00
N ARG A 54 -10.42 -17.67 3.28
CA ARG A 54 -10.98 -18.67 4.20
C ARG A 54 -12.48 -18.40 4.38
N ARG A 55 -13.30 -19.41 4.07
CA ARG A 55 -14.75 -19.32 4.27
C ARG A 55 -15.09 -19.27 5.76
N MET A 56 -15.79 -18.21 6.17
CA MET A 56 -16.26 -17.99 7.53
C MET A 56 -17.71 -17.50 7.49
N ALA A 57 -18.46 -17.72 8.57
CA ALA A 57 -19.81 -17.19 8.68
C ALA A 57 -19.76 -15.66 8.89
N PRO A 58 -20.37 -14.83 8.02
CA PRO A 58 -20.27 -13.37 8.12
C PRO A 58 -21.17 -12.75 9.20
N ALA A 59 -22.10 -13.51 9.79
CA ALA A 59 -23.07 -13.02 10.78
C ALA A 59 -23.75 -11.71 10.32
N SER A 60 -23.66 -10.65 11.13
CA SER A 60 -24.25 -9.35 10.80
C SER A 60 -23.59 -8.64 9.62
N LEU A 61 -22.37 -9.00 9.21
CA LEU A 61 -21.69 -8.41 8.05
C LEU A 61 -22.43 -8.68 6.73
N THR A 62 -23.29 -9.71 6.67
CA THR A 62 -24.20 -9.93 5.53
C THR A 62 -25.04 -8.69 5.20
N LYS A 63 -25.33 -7.84 6.20
CA LYS A 63 -26.07 -6.58 5.99
C LYS A 63 -25.33 -5.61 5.05
N MET A 64 -24.01 -5.69 4.94
CA MET A 64 -23.24 -4.86 4.00
C MET A 64 -23.62 -5.16 2.54
N MET A 65 -23.81 -6.44 2.19
CA MET A 65 -24.28 -6.82 0.85
C MET A 65 -25.74 -6.42 0.63
N ALA A 66 -26.60 -6.59 1.64
CA ALA A 66 -28.00 -6.15 1.55
C ALA A 66 -28.09 -4.63 1.30
N ALA A 67 -27.34 -3.83 2.07
CA ALA A 67 -27.25 -2.39 1.87
C ALA A 67 -26.70 -2.05 0.48
N TYR A 68 -25.64 -2.74 0.03
CA TYR A 68 -25.09 -2.55 -1.31
C TYR A 68 -26.14 -2.75 -2.41
N VAL A 69 -26.93 -3.83 -2.35
CA VAL A 69 -28.00 -4.10 -3.33
C VAL A 69 -29.09 -3.02 -3.29
N VAL A 70 -29.50 -2.57 -2.10
CA VAL A 70 -30.51 -1.51 -1.97
C VAL A 70 -30.01 -0.21 -2.57
N TYR A 71 -28.82 0.26 -2.20
CA TYR A 71 -28.27 1.52 -2.70
C TYR A 71 -27.92 1.47 -4.20
N HIS A 72 -27.57 0.30 -4.73
CA HIS A 72 -27.28 0.14 -6.16
C HIS A 72 -28.55 0.18 -7.02
N ALA A 73 -29.71 -0.11 -6.44
CA ALA A 73 -31.00 -0.11 -7.12
C ALA A 73 -31.72 1.26 -7.10
N MET A 74 -31.22 2.23 -6.35
CA MET A 74 -31.74 3.61 -6.28
C MET A 74 -31.08 4.48 -7.35
#